data_AF-A0A5K7YYX7-F1
#
_entry.id   AF-A0A5K7YYX7-F1
#
_cell.length_a   1.000
_cell.length_b   1.000
_cell.length_c   1.000
_cell.angle_alpha   90.00
_cell.angle_beta   90.00
_cell.angle_gamma   90.00
#
_symmetry.space_group_name_H-M   'P 1'
#
loop_
_entity.id
_entity.type
_entity.pdbx_description
1 polymer ?
#
loop_
_entity_poly.entity_id
_entity_poly.type
_entity_poly.pdbx_seq_one_letter_code
_entity_poly.pdbx_strand_id
1 'polypeptide(L)' 'MARRKSYETPSSGRVAITLDKRQFKEVKKISIEFELPESEVFQLAVNLLIERFNALSTEVLDEKGKDALFE' A
#
# COMPACT_ATOMS: atom_id res chain seq x y z
N MET A 1 22.72 -27.61 -14.89
CA MET A 1 21.55 -26.88 -15.45
C MET A 1 21.34 -25.61 -14.64
N ALA A 2 21.49 -24.43 -15.25
CA ALA A 2 21.26 -23.16 -14.57
C ALA A 2 19.75 -23.00 -14.30
N ARG A 3 19.35 -22.84 -13.04
CA ARG A 3 17.97 -22.51 -12.66
C ARG A 3 17.58 -21.19 -13.33
N ARG A 4 16.71 -21.25 -14.34
CA ARG A 4 16.00 -20.06 -14.82
C ARG A 4 15.18 -19.53 -13.64
N LYS A 5 15.50 -18.34 -13.13
CA LYS A 5 14.65 -17.63 -12.17
C LYS A 5 13.36 -17.30 -12.91
N SER A 6 12.22 -17.87 -12.50
CA SER A 6 10.93 -17.40 -12.99
C SER A 6 10.65 -16.05 -12.33
N TYR A 7 10.31 -15.05 -13.15
CA TYR A 7 9.85 -13.73 -12.69
C TYR A 7 8.32 -13.73 -12.51
N GLU A 8 7.75 -14.87 -12.14
CA GLU A 8 6.31 -14.97 -11.93
C GLU A 8 5.98 -14.35 -10.58
N THR A 9 5.26 -13.24 -10.60
CA THR A 9 4.70 -12.67 -9.39
C THR A 9 3.75 -13.69 -8.77
N PRO A 10 3.95 -14.08 -7.50
CA PRO A 10 3.09 -15.07 -6.86
C PRO A 10 1.66 -14.53 -6.77
N SER A 11 0.68 -15.43 -6.84
CA SER A 11 -0.75 -15.09 -6.78
C SER A 11 -1.17 -14.44 -5.45
N SER A 12 -0.38 -14.64 -4.39
CA SER A 12 -0.55 -13.96 -3.12
C SER A 12 0.78 -13.88 -2.36
N GLY A 13 0.89 -12.91 -1.47
CA GLY A 13 2.01 -12.75 -0.55
C GLY A 13 1.53 -12.27 0.81
N ARG A 14 2.35 -12.50 1.85
CA ARG A 14 2.10 -11.94 3.18
C ARG A 14 3.12 -10.84 3.45
N VAL A 15 2.65 -9.70 3.95
CA VAL A 15 3.49 -8.59 4.37
C VAL A 15 3.23 -8.35 5.86
N ALA A 16 4.29 -8.37 6.67
CA ALA A 16 4.22 -8.00 8.07
C ALA A 16 4.60 -6.52 8.21
N ILE A 17 3.72 -5.72 8.84
CA ILE A 17 3.93 -4.28 9.03
C ILE A 17 3.88 -4.00 10.52
N THR A 18 4.81 -3.19 11.01
CA THR A 18 4.77 -2.68 12.39
C THR A 18 4.22 -1.27 12.35
N LEU A 19 3.16 -1.02 13.10
CA LEU A 19 2.54 0.30 13.22
C LEU A 19 2.94 0.94 14.54
N ASP A 20 3.06 2.27 14.51
CA ASP A 20 3.13 3.04 15.75
C ASP A 20 1.75 3.11 16.44
N LYS A 21 1.75 3.58 17.69
CA LYS A 21 0.54 3.69 18.51
C LYS A 21 -0.53 4.61 17.91
N ARG A 22 -0.12 5.66 17.17
CA ARG A 22 -1.04 6.62 16.55
C ARG A 22 -1.71 5.97 15.33
N GLN A 23 -0.93 5.35 14.45
CA GLN A 23 -1.41 4.64 13.27
C GLN A 23 -2.40 3.54 13.66
N PHE A 24 -2.06 2.71 14.65
CA PHE A 24 -2.94 1.64 15.11
C PHE A 24 -4.28 2.15 15.66
N LYS A 25 -4.27 3.29 16.35
CA LYS A 25 -5.50 3.92 16.85
C LYS A 25 -6.40 4.41 15.71
N GLU A 26 -5.83 4.99 14.66
CA GLU A 26 -6.63 5.46 13.52
C GLU A 26 -7.24 4.29 12.75
N VAL A 27 -6.49 3.21 12.52
CA VAL A 27 -7.04 1.99 11.90
C VAL A 27 -8.23 1.45 12.72
N LYS A 28 -8.10 1.42 14.05
CA LYS A 28 -9.20 0.99 14.93
C LYS A 28 -10.43 1.89 14.85
N LYS A 29 -10.25 3.20 14.77
CA LYS A 29 -11.40 4.12 14.61
C LYS A 29 -12.13 3.85 13.31
N ILE A 30 -11.39 3.71 12.21
CA ILE A 30 -11.96 3.41 10.89
C ILE A 30 -12.68 2.06 10.92
N SER A 31 -12.08 1.03 11.51
CA SER A 31 -12.70 -0.29 11.70
C SER A 31 -14.04 -0.20 12.42
N ILE A 32 -14.14 0.61 13.49
CA ILE A 32 -15.39 0.84 14.23
C ILE A 32 -16.40 1.62 13.39
N GLU A 33 -15.97 2.70 12.73
CA GLU A 33 -16.85 3.60 11.97
C GLU A 33 -17.50 2.92 10.76
N PHE A 34 -16.75 2.05 10.08
CA PHE A 34 -17.24 1.32 8.91
C PHE A 34 -17.80 -0.08 9.26
N GLU A 35 -17.79 -0.48 10.52
CA GLU A 35 -18.18 -1.83 10.97
C GLU A 35 -17.42 -2.96 10.24
N LEU A 36 -16.14 -2.74 9.94
CA LEU A 36 -15.28 -3.68 9.22
C LEU A 36 -14.18 -4.26 10.11
N PRO A 37 -13.76 -5.53 9.90
CA PRO A 37 -12.55 -6.05 10.50
C PRO A 37 -11.30 -5.23 10.13
N GLU A 38 -10.36 -5.06 11.06
CA GLU A 38 -9.10 -4.33 10.81
C GLU A 38 -8.36 -4.83 9.56
N SER A 39 -8.39 -6.14 9.29
CA SER A 39 -7.78 -6.73 8.09
C SER A 39 -8.39 -6.23 6.77
N GLU A 40 -9.69 -6.02 6.74
CA GLU A 40 -10.39 -5.48 5.57
C GLU A 40 -10.09 -3.99 5.39
N VAL A 41 -10.00 -3.25 6.50
CA VAL A 41 -9.57 -1.84 6.49
C VAL A 41 -8.16 -1.71 5.89
N PHE A 42 -7.22 -2.60 6.26
CA PHE A 42 -5.89 -2.61 5.66
C PHE A 42 -5.94 -2.90 4.15
N GLN A 43 -6.73 -3.87 3.74
CA GLN A 43 -6.85 -4.21 2.32
C GLN A 43 -7.47 -3.07 1.51
N LEU A 44 -8.49 -2.40 2.06
CA LEU A 44 -9.09 -1.22 1.47
C LEU A 44 -8.08 -0.08 1.34
N ALA A 45 -7.31 0.20 2.39
CA ALA A 45 -6.29 1.24 2.37
C ALA A 45 -5.21 0.99 1.29
N VAL A 46 -4.78 -0.26 1.14
CA VAL A 46 -3.82 -0.66 0.09
C VAL A 46 -4.44 -0.49 -1.30
N ASN A 47 -5.68 -0.94 -1.50
CA ASN A 47 -6.36 -0.80 -2.79
C ASN A 47 -6.54 0.67 -3.18
N LEU A 48 -7.00 1.52 -2.25
CA LEU A 48 -7.14 2.96 -2.48
C LEU A 48 -5.80 3.62 -2.83
N LEU A 49 -4.71 3.19 -2.20
CA LEU A 49 -3.37 3.68 -2.53
C LEU A 49 -2.94 3.28 -3.94
N ILE A 50 -3.19 2.03 -4.34
CA ILE A 50 -2.89 1.52 -5.69
C ILE A 50 -3.75 2.24 -6.74
N GLU A 51 -5.05 2.36 -6.50
CA GLU A 51 -5.97 3.07 -7.38
C GLU A 51 -5.54 4.52 -7.55
N ARG A 52 -5.22 5.20 -6.45
CA ARG A 52 -4.71 6.57 -6.50
C ARG A 52 -3.40 6.66 -7.27
N PHE A 53 -2.47 5.74 -7.03
CA PHE A 53 -1.20 5.71 -7.76
C PHE A 53 -1.41 5.55 -9.27
N ASN A 54 -2.29 4.63 -9.68
CA ASN A 54 -2.61 4.37 -11.08
C ASN A 54 -3.44 5.48 -11.74
N ALA A 55 -4.24 6.21 -10.95
CA ALA A 55 -5.05 7.33 -11.42
C ALA A 55 -4.25 8.63 -11.61
N LEU A 56 -3.05 8.73 -11.02
CA LEU A 56 -2.17 9.86 -11.26
C LEU A 56 -1.58 9.75 -12.68
N SER A 57 -1.67 10.82 -13.46
CA SER A 57 -0.94 10.90 -14.73
C SER A 57 0.57 10.85 -14.46
N THR A 58 1.33 10.30 -15.40
CA THR A 58 2.80 10.21 -15.32
C THR A 58 3.46 11.56 -15.03
N GLU A 59 2.86 12.65 -15.50
CA GLU A 59 3.31 14.02 -15.28
C GLU A 59 3.31 14.43 -13.80
N VAL A 60 2.30 14.01 -13.02
CA VAL A 60 2.21 14.33 -11.58
C VAL A 60 3.16 13.46 -10.75
N LEU A 61 3.43 12.24 -11.19
CA LEU A 61 4.42 11.35 -10.57
C LEU A 61 5.85 11.85 -10.82
N ASP A 62 6.14 12.37 -12.01
CA ASP A 62 7.44 12.95 -12.36
C ASP A 62 7.74 14.24 -11.59
N GLU A 63 6.75 15.10 -11.34
CA GLU A 63 6.94 16.29 -10.51
C GLU A 63 7.23 15.92 -9.04
N LYS A 64 6.46 15.00 -8.45
CA LYS A 64 6.70 14.55 -7.07
C LYS A 64 7.98 13.73 -6.91
N GLY A 65 8.40 13.00 -7.95
CA GLY A 65 9.66 12.29 -7.97
C GLY A 65 10.87 13.21 -7.96
N LYS A 66 10.76 14.41 -8.55
CA LYS A 66 11.81 15.43 -8.46
C LYS A 66 11.95 15.96 -7.04
N ASP A 67 10.84 16.23 -6.35
CA ASP A 67 10.89 16.74 -4.96
C ASP A 67 11.53 15.74 -3.99
N ALA A 68 11.28 14.43 -4.16
CA ALA A 68 11.87 13.38 -3.33
C ALA A 68 13.38 13.16 -3.56
N LEU A 69 13.96 13.70 -4.64
CA LEU A 69 15.41 13.67 -4.90
C LEU A 69 16.16 14.84 -4.25
N PHE A 70 15.44 15.83 -3.71
CA PHE A 70 16.01 17.05 -3.14
C PHE A 70 15.75 17.24 -1.62
N GLU A 71 15.20 16.23 -0.93
CA GLU A 71 15.26 16.06 0.54
C GLU A 71 16.24 14.95 0.92
#